data_AF-A0A523V6A9-F1
#
_entry.id   AF-A0A523V6A9-F1
#
_cell.length_a   1.000
_cell.length_b   1.000
_cell.length_c   1.000
_cell.angle_alpha   90.00
_cell.angle_beta   90.00
_cell.angle_gamma   90.00
#
_symmetry.space_group_name_H-M   'P 1'
#
loop_
_entity.id
_entity.type
_entity.pdbx_description
1 polymer ?
#
loop_
_entity_poly.entity_id
_entity_poly.type
_entity_poly.pdbx_seq_one_letter_code
_entity_poly.pdbx_strand_id
1 'polypeptide(L)'
;MAQLGVLLQVPGGRQEMQRKLNADLTVNNQSIELNPFAQEFLARTVLGGISSLRGAENIRDLELYVERGDVKLVVNGEELPLTPFPRDIITSTIVGLVSSLKGVGKIDSLKISISAQ
;
A
#
# COMPACT_ATOMS: atom_id res chain seq x y z
N MET A 1 -11.98 47.93 -3.75
CA MET A 1 -10.66 47.27 -3.90
C MET A 1 -10.06 47.17 -2.50
N ALA A 2 -9.78 46.05 -1.85
CA ALA A 2 -9.67 44.65 -2.25
C ALA A 2 -10.08 43.72 -1.08
N GLN A 3 -10.31 42.45 -1.39
CA GLN A 3 -10.92 41.40 -0.58
C GLN A 3 -10.10 40.98 0.67
N LEU A 4 -10.79 40.80 1.80
CA LEU A 4 -10.32 39.95 2.90
C LEU A 4 -10.49 38.49 2.50
N GLY A 5 -9.38 37.84 2.14
CA GLY A 5 -9.28 36.39 1.98
C GLY A 5 -8.14 35.87 2.85
N VAL A 6 -8.36 35.74 4.16
CA VAL A 6 -7.42 35.03 5.04
C VAL A 6 -7.77 33.54 4.95
N LEU A 7 -7.04 32.83 4.09
CA LEU A 7 -7.05 31.38 4.02
C LEU A 7 -6.47 30.82 5.33
N LEU A 8 -7.33 30.16 6.12
CA LEU A 8 -6.92 29.32 7.26
C LEU A 8 -5.88 28.30 6.77
N GLN A 9 -4.61 28.55 7.07
CA GLN A 9 -3.59 27.51 6.98
C GLN A 9 -3.81 26.54 8.16
N VAL A 10 -4.44 25.41 7.86
CA VAL A 10 -4.49 24.27 8.79
C VAL A 10 -3.04 23.76 8.96
N PRO A 11 -2.45 23.83 10.17
CA PRO A 11 -1.11 23.29 10.39
C PRO A 11 -1.21 21.76 10.37
N GLY A 12 -0.59 21.12 9.38
CA GLY A 12 -0.46 19.65 9.28
C GLY A 12 -0.83 19.02 7.94
N GLY A 13 -1.48 19.75 7.01
CA GLY A 13 -2.15 19.11 5.87
C GLY A 13 -1.39 18.95 4.55
N ARG A 14 -0.07 19.18 4.47
CA ARG A 14 0.62 19.24 3.15
C ARG A 14 1.98 18.56 2.99
N GLN A 15 2.55 17.97 4.04
CA GLN A 15 3.91 17.38 3.95
C GLN A 15 3.91 15.88 3.60
N GLU A 16 2.83 15.15 3.89
CA GLU A 16 2.77 13.68 3.69
C GLU A 16 2.55 13.28 2.23
N MET A 17 2.06 14.19 1.38
CA MET A 17 1.64 13.90 0.01
C MET A 17 2.79 13.84 -1.02
N GLN A 18 3.99 14.32 -0.67
CA GLN A 18 5.10 14.53 -1.61
C GLN A 18 6.15 13.40 -1.65
N ARG A 19 6.06 12.38 -0.78
CA ARG A 19 6.97 11.24 -0.91
C ARG A 19 6.62 10.44 -2.15
N LYS A 20 7.59 10.31 -3.06
CA LYS A 20 7.48 9.43 -4.22
C LYS A 20 7.60 8.00 -3.73
N LEU A 21 6.58 7.20 -4.02
CA LEU A 21 6.52 5.80 -3.59
C LEU A 21 6.83 4.90 -4.77
N ASN A 22 7.55 3.82 -4.52
CA ASN A 22 7.67 2.72 -5.47
C ASN A 22 6.84 1.55 -4.99
N ALA A 23 6.24 0.82 -5.93
CA ALA A 23 5.68 -0.50 -5.67
C ALA A 23 6.20 -1.49 -6.71
N ASP A 24 6.72 -2.61 -6.22
CA ASP A 24 7.02 -3.79 -7.00
C ASP A 24 5.94 -4.85 -6.71
N LEU A 25 5.45 -5.49 -7.77
CA LEU A 25 4.44 -6.54 -7.68
C LEU A 25 4.96 -7.83 -8.29
N THR A 26 4.92 -8.90 -7.51
CA THR A 26 5.12 -10.27 -8.00
C THR A 26 3.85 -11.07 -7.77
N VAL A 27 3.39 -11.78 -8.79
CA VAL A 27 2.26 -12.70 -8.71
C VAL A 27 2.72 -14.07 -9.20
N ASN A 28 2.48 -15.12 -8.42
CA ASN A 28 2.90 -16.50 -8.74
C ASN A 28 4.38 -16.59 -9.16
N ASN A 29 5.26 -15.90 -8.44
CA ASN A 29 6.70 -15.80 -8.71
C ASN A 29 7.07 -15.11 -10.04
N GLN A 30 6.12 -14.47 -10.72
CA GLN A 30 6.36 -13.67 -11.91
C GLN A 30 6.26 -12.18 -11.57
N SER A 31 7.28 -11.40 -11.93
CA SER A 31 7.25 -9.95 -11.80
C SER A 31 6.22 -9.35 -12.78
N ILE A 32 5.36 -8.48 -12.27
CA ILE A 32 4.35 -7.76 -13.05
C ILE A 32 4.86 -6.34 -13.30
N GLU A 33 5.07 -6.00 -14.57
CA GLU A 33 5.46 -4.66 -14.95
C GLU A 33 4.30 -3.68 -14.71
N LEU A 34 4.52 -2.73 -13.80
CA LEU A 34 3.56 -1.69 -13.47
C LEU A 34 3.98 -0.38 -14.13
N ASN A 35 3.03 0.28 -14.79
CA ASN A 35 3.26 1.65 -15.26
C ASN A 35 3.29 2.62 -14.05
N PRO A 36 3.77 3.87 -14.23
CA PRO A 36 3.91 4.82 -13.12
C PRO A 36 2.61 5.09 -12.34
N PHE A 37 1.45 5.11 -13.03
CA PHE A 37 0.17 5.28 -12.36
C PHE A 37 -0.19 4.07 -11.50
N ALA A 38 -0.02 2.86 -12.02
CA ALA A 38 -0.34 1.62 -11.31
C ALA A 38 0.57 1.41 -10.10
N GLN A 39 1.86 1.75 -10.20
CA GLN A 39 2.81 1.72 -9.08
C GLN A 39 2.33 2.63 -7.95
N GLU A 40 2.07 3.91 -8.26
CA GLU A 40 1.67 4.91 -7.28
C GLU A 40 0.30 4.56 -6.66
N PHE A 41 -0.66 4.13 -7.49
CA PHE A 41 -1.99 3.74 -7.03
C PHE A 41 -1.93 2.54 -6.08
N LEU A 42 -1.22 1.47 -6.48
CA LEU A 42 -1.03 0.30 -5.64
C LEU A 42 -0.34 0.66 -4.32
N ALA A 43 0.75 1.44 -4.38
CA ALA A 43 1.49 1.85 -3.20
C ALA A 43 0.60 2.61 -2.20
N ARG A 44 -0.14 3.61 -2.68
CA ARG A 44 -1.00 4.45 -1.83
C ARG A 44 -2.17 3.68 -1.24
N THR A 45 -2.81 2.81 -2.02
CA THR A 45 -3.93 2.00 -1.51
C THR A 45 -3.46 1.03 -0.42
N VAL A 46 -2.34 0.35 -0.63
CA VAL A 46 -1.76 -0.57 0.35
C VAL A 46 -1.36 0.19 1.63
N LEU A 47 -0.61 1.28 1.50
CA LEU A 47 -0.19 2.11 2.64
C LEU A 47 -1.38 2.70 3.40
N GLY A 48 -2.40 3.19 2.70
CA GLY A 48 -3.59 3.76 3.33
C GLY A 48 -4.40 2.73 4.13
N GLY A 49 -4.47 1.49 3.65
CA GLY A 49 -5.08 0.40 4.42
C GLY A 49 -4.27 0.07 5.67
N ILE A 50 -2.95 -0.04 5.53
CA ILE A 50 -2.07 -0.55 6.58
C ILE A 50 -1.75 0.52 7.63
N SER A 51 -1.69 1.80 7.28
CA SER A 51 -1.43 2.89 8.24
C SER A 51 -2.51 3.05 9.31
N SER A 52 -3.68 2.42 9.13
CA SER A 52 -4.73 2.34 10.14
C SER A 52 -4.44 1.33 11.27
N LEU A 53 -3.43 0.47 11.09
CA LEU A 53 -3.04 -0.53 12.07
C LEU A 53 -2.12 0.05 13.15
N ARG A 54 -2.33 -0.39 14.39
CA ARG A 54 -1.38 -0.14 15.49
C ARG A 54 -0.04 -0.79 15.15
N GLY A 55 1.06 -0.06 15.33
CA GLY A 55 2.41 -0.54 14.99
C GLY A 55 2.81 -0.30 13.54
N ALA A 56 1.93 0.31 12.73
CA ALA A 56 2.23 0.74 11.37
C ALA A 56 2.42 2.26 11.26
N GLU A 57 2.82 2.93 12.35
CA GLU A 57 3.08 4.36 12.34
C GLU A 57 4.41 4.65 11.61
N ASN A 58 4.43 5.62 10.70
CA ASN A 58 5.63 6.04 9.95
C ASN A 58 6.29 4.94 9.08
N ILE A 59 5.51 4.37 8.16
CA ILE A 59 5.99 3.37 7.21
C ILE A 59 7.05 3.99 6.27
N ARG A 60 8.26 3.43 6.27
CA ARG A 60 9.35 3.74 5.31
C ARG A 60 9.44 2.66 4.25
N ASP A 61 9.35 1.42 4.70
CA ASP A 61 9.41 0.21 3.89
C ASP A 61 8.29 -0.74 4.32
N LEU A 62 7.67 -1.40 3.35
CA LEU A 62 6.60 -2.34 3.56
C LEU A 62 6.72 -3.52 2.63
N GLU A 63 6.58 -4.72 3.18
CA GLU A 63 6.44 -5.93 2.40
C GLU A 63 5.17 -6.66 2.80
N LEU A 64 4.34 -6.98 1.83
CA LEU A 64 3.11 -7.73 2.01
C LEU A 64 3.18 -9.00 1.16
N TYR A 65 3.01 -10.14 1.80
CA TYR A 65 3.02 -11.45 1.17
C TYR A 65 1.67 -12.10 1.39
N VAL A 66 1.02 -12.54 0.32
CA VAL A 66 -0.19 -13.36 0.38
C VAL A 66 0.11 -14.71 -0.22
N GLU A 67 -0.16 -15.78 0.51
CA GLU A 67 -0.06 -17.14 0.01
C GLU A 67 -1.17 -18.00 0.62
N ARG A 68 -1.96 -18.67 -0.23
CA ARG A 68 -3.03 -19.59 0.21
C ARG A 68 -4.01 -19.00 1.24
N GLY A 69 -4.26 -17.69 1.17
CA GLY A 69 -5.19 -16.99 2.06
C GLY A 69 -4.59 -16.57 3.41
N ASP A 70 -3.30 -16.82 3.64
CA ASP A 70 -2.57 -16.21 4.75
C ASP A 70 -1.84 -14.97 4.28
N VAL A 71 -1.62 -14.02 5.19
CA VAL A 71 -0.89 -12.78 4.89
C VAL A 71 0.22 -12.57 5.90
N LYS A 72 1.41 -12.28 5.39
CA LYS A 72 2.52 -11.77 6.20
C LYS A 72 2.74 -10.32 5.85
N LEU A 73 2.78 -9.48 6.88
CA LEU A 73 3.04 -8.06 6.76
C LEU A 73 4.33 -7.73 7.51
N VAL A 74 5.27 -7.11 6.80
CA VAL A 74 6.53 -6.60 7.36
C VAL A 74 6.53 -5.09 7.16
N VAL A 75 6.66 -4.35 8.25
CA VAL A 75 6.73 -2.88 8.25
C VAL A 75 8.08 -2.49 8.83
N ASN A 76 8.86 -1.69 8.10
CA ASN A 76 10.17 -1.21 8.53
C ASN A 76 11.15 -2.34 8.95
N GLY A 77 11.01 -3.53 8.36
CA GLY A 77 11.82 -4.71 8.67
C GLY A 77 11.30 -5.57 9.83
N GLU A 78 10.22 -5.15 10.50
CA GLU A 78 9.59 -5.91 11.59
C GLU A 78 8.27 -6.53 11.14
N GLU A 79 8.05 -7.80 11.49
CA GLU A 79 6.78 -8.47 11.20
C GLU A 79 5.67 -7.90 12.09
N LEU A 80 4.60 -7.43 11.47
CA LEU A 80 3.43 -6.90 12.17
C LEU A 80 2.37 -7.99 12.29
N PRO A 81 2.14 -8.55 13.49
CA PRO A 81 1.14 -9.59 13.67
C PRO A 81 -0.27 -9.05 13.43
N LEU A 82 -1.05 -9.77 12.63
CA LEU A 82 -2.43 -9.41 12.31
C LEU A 82 -3.40 -10.33 13.03
N THR A 83 -4.48 -9.74 13.56
CA THR A 83 -5.65 -10.51 13.99
C THR A 83 -6.46 -10.94 12.75
N PRO A 84 -7.42 -11.89 12.88
CA PRO A 84 -8.18 -12.39 11.74
C PRO A 84 -8.89 -11.29 10.94
N PHE A 85 -9.52 -10.31 11.61
CA PHE A 85 -10.29 -9.28 10.92
C PHE A 85 -9.44 -8.39 9.99
N PRO A 86 -8.35 -7.72 10.45
CA PRO A 86 -7.45 -6.98 9.56
C PRO A 86 -6.83 -7.84 8.46
N ARG A 87 -6.42 -9.08 8.78
CA ARG A 87 -5.88 -10.01 7.79
C ARG A 87 -6.87 -10.23 6.63
N ASP A 88 -8.11 -10.55 6.95
CA ASP A 88 -9.11 -10.93 5.94
C ASP A 88 -9.49 -9.74 5.05
N ILE A 89 -9.62 -8.54 5.64
CA ILE A 89 -9.89 -7.29 4.91
C ILE A 89 -8.73 -6.91 4.00
N ILE A 90 -7.49 -6.93 4.50
CA ILE A 90 -6.30 -6.61 3.71
C ILE A 90 -6.16 -7.61 2.56
N THR A 91 -6.24 -8.91 2.85
CA THR A 91 -6.10 -9.97 1.84
C THR A 91 -7.13 -9.81 0.73
N SER A 92 -8.41 -9.66 1.08
CA SER A 92 -9.49 -9.53 0.10
C SER A 92 -9.34 -8.26 -0.76
N THR A 93 -8.94 -7.15 -0.15
CA THR A 93 -8.74 -5.87 -0.85
C THR A 93 -7.56 -5.95 -1.82
N ILE A 94 -6.42 -6.50 -1.38
CA ILE A 94 -5.21 -6.61 -2.21
C ILE A 94 -5.43 -7.59 -3.35
N VAL A 95 -6.01 -8.76 -3.09
CA VAL A 95 -6.34 -9.75 -4.13
C VAL A 95 -7.34 -9.15 -5.13
N GLY A 96 -8.38 -8.47 -4.65
CA GLY A 96 -9.35 -7.79 -5.51
C GLY A 96 -8.69 -6.75 -6.42
N LEU A 97 -7.86 -5.87 -5.84
CA LEU A 97 -7.13 -4.86 -6.59
C LEU A 97 -6.21 -5.48 -7.66
N VAL A 98 -5.37 -6.43 -7.27
CA VAL A 98 -4.39 -7.03 -8.17
C VAL A 98 -5.03 -7.88 -9.25
N SER A 99 -6.16 -8.54 -8.97
CA SER A 99 -6.91 -9.32 -9.97
C SER A 99 -7.44 -8.47 -11.14
N SER A 100 -7.55 -7.15 -10.95
CA SER A 100 -7.99 -6.24 -12.02
C SER A 100 -6.85 -5.81 -12.96
N LEU A 101 -5.60 -6.13 -12.62
CA LEU A 101 -4.44 -5.69 -13.39
C LEU A 101 -4.26 -6.54 -14.65
N LYS A 102 -3.94 -5.88 -15.77
CA LYS A 102 -3.66 -6.55 -17.03
C LYS A 102 -2.48 -7.52 -16.87
N GLY A 103 -2.65 -8.73 -17.37
CA GLY A 103 -1.62 -9.78 -17.30
C GLY A 103 -1.66 -10.58 -16.00
N VAL A 104 -2.52 -10.23 -15.05
CA VAL A 104 -2.77 -11.04 -13.84
C VAL A 104 -3.88 -12.03 -14.11
N GLY A 105 -3.58 -13.32 -13.92
CA GLY A 105 -4.55 -14.42 -13.97
C GLY A 105 -5.01 -14.84 -12.58
N LYS A 106 -5.15 -16.15 -12.37
CA LYS A 106 -5.39 -16.71 -11.02
C LYS A 106 -4.21 -16.36 -10.09
N ILE A 107 -4.51 -15.88 -8.89
CA ILE A 107 -3.51 -15.52 -7.88
C ILE A 107 -3.40 -16.67 -6.87
N ASP A 108 -2.30 -17.41 -6.90
CA ASP A 108 -1.96 -18.44 -5.91
C ASP A 108 -1.01 -17.88 -4.83
N SER A 109 -0.10 -16.99 -5.25
CA SER A 109 0.75 -16.20 -4.36
C SER A 109 0.93 -14.76 -4.90
N LEU A 110 1.17 -13.84 -3.97
CA LEU A 110 1.40 -12.42 -4.27
C LEU A 110 2.43 -11.85 -3.30
N LYS A 111 3.33 -11.01 -3.81
CA LYS A 111 4.22 -10.17 -3.03
C LYS A 111 4.14 -8.73 -3.52
N ILE A 112 3.95 -7.81 -2.60
CA ILE A 112 4.05 -6.37 -2.83
C ILE A 112 5.18 -5.84 -1.96
N SER A 113 6.10 -5.09 -2.56
CA SER A 113 7.15 -4.35 -1.84
C SER A 113 6.99 -2.87 -2.13
N ILE A 114 6.95 -2.05 -1.07
CA ILE A 114 6.81 -0.60 -1.15
C ILE A 114 7.96 0.05 -0.39
N SER A 115 8.56 1.06 -1.01
CA SER A 115 9.59 1.90 -0.39
C SER A 115 9.39 3.36 -0.78
N ALA A 116 9.73 4.26 0.12
CA ALA A 116 9.84 5.68 -0.18
C ALA A 116 11.18 5.96 -0.90
N GLN A 117 11.14 6.76 -1.98
CA GLN A 117 12.34 7.35 -2.59
C GLN A 117 12.82 8.57 -1.81
#